data_AF-A0A415EKL4-F1
#
_entry.id   AF-A0A415EKL4-F1
#
_cell.length_a   1.000
_cell.length_b   1.000
_cell.length_c   1.000
_cell.angle_alpha   90.00
_cell.angle_beta   90.00
_cell.angle_gamma   90.00
#
_symmetry.space_group_name_H-M   'P 1'
#
loop_
_entity.id
_entity.type
_entity.pdbx_description
1 polymer ?
#
loop_
_entity_poly.entity_id
_entity_poly.type
_entity_poly.pdbx_seq_one_letter_code
_entity_poly.pdbx_strand_id
1 'polypeptide(L)'
;MGYLGIELDELICLLSRGHEAVFSLNGNQYIIQPVQSDSLYGDLVMYQFKPHLVWLCRIPISPDHSIDKAPFIRWPVGVSMVEQLLNERCLNGKSFMDRLLEIHVDEVF
;
A
#
# COMPACT_ATOMS: atom_id res chain seq x y z
N MET A 1 16.25 4.27 15.48
CA MET A 1 16.06 3.51 14.22
C MET A 1 14.63 2.99 14.27
N GLY A 2 13.75 3.47 13.39
CA GLY A 2 12.38 2.99 13.31
C GLY A 2 12.39 1.57 12.79
N TYR A 3 11.83 0.64 13.57
CA TYR A 3 11.67 -0.74 13.15
C TYR A 3 10.32 -0.84 12.45
N LEU A 4 10.36 -0.97 11.14
CA LEU A 4 9.19 -1.21 10.29
C LEU A 4 8.41 -2.45 10.74
N GLY A 5 8.99 -3.35 11.55
CA GLY A 5 8.39 -4.66 11.91
C GLY A 5 8.66 -5.74 10.86
N ILE A 6 8.90 -5.32 9.61
CA ILE A 6 9.24 -6.12 8.43
C ILE A 6 10.30 -5.39 7.59
N GLU A 7 11.09 -6.10 6.78
CA GLU A 7 12.05 -5.43 5.88
C GLU A 7 11.31 -4.69 4.75
N LEU A 8 11.86 -3.55 4.28
CA LEU A 8 11.24 -2.76 3.22
C LEU A 8 11.07 -3.56 1.91
N ASP A 9 12.10 -4.32 1.53
CA ASP A 9 12.06 -5.15 0.33
C ASP A 9 11.01 -6.26 0.43
N GLU A 10 10.80 -6.78 1.65
CA GLU A 10 9.76 -7.76 1.94
C GLU A 10 8.36 -7.13 1.85
N LEU A 11 8.17 -5.93 2.40
CA LEU A 11 6.93 -5.16 2.25
C LEU A 11 6.61 -4.90 0.78
N ILE A 12 7.59 -4.45 -0.01
CA ILE A 12 7.43 -4.19 -1.45
C ILE A 12 7.05 -5.49 -2.17
N CYS A 13 7.72 -6.60 -1.84
CA CYS A 13 7.44 -7.91 -2.42
C CYS A 13 5.99 -8.34 -2.13
N LEU A 14 5.52 -8.23 -0.88
CA LEU A 14 4.16 -8.60 -0.48
C LEU A 14 3.13 -7.71 -1.16
N LEU A 15 3.27 -6.38 -1.08
CA LEU A 15 2.36 -5.44 -1.75
C LEU A 15 2.30 -5.68 -3.27
N SER A 16 3.44 -6.00 -3.90
CA SER A 16 3.49 -6.24 -5.35
C SER A 16 2.66 -7.45 -5.78
N ARG A 17 2.46 -8.41 -4.87
CA ARG A 17 1.65 -9.61 -5.06
C ARG A 17 0.18 -9.39 -4.72
N GLY A 18 -0.19 -8.19 -4.26
CA GLY A 18 -1.57 -7.83 -3.98
C GLY A 18 -2.01 -8.01 -2.52
N HIS A 19 -1.04 -8.14 -1.60
CA HIS A 19 -1.29 -8.09 -0.16
C HIS A 19 -1.71 -6.69 0.29
N GLU A 20 -2.37 -6.65 1.45
CA GLU A 20 -2.72 -5.42 2.15
C GLU A 20 -1.71 -5.17 3.28
N ALA A 21 -1.23 -3.93 3.42
CA ALA A 21 -0.38 -3.54 4.54
C ALA A 21 -1.04 -2.46 5.38
N VAL A 22 -1.08 -2.68 6.68
CA VAL A 22 -1.54 -1.73 7.69
C VAL A 22 -0.33 -1.17 8.41
N PHE A 23 -0.24 0.16 8.50
CA PHE A 23 0.87 0.81 9.18
C PHE A 23 0.41 2.01 10.01
N SER A 24 1.15 2.30 11.07
CA SER A 24 0.91 3.41 11.97
C SER A 24 1.93 4.51 11.79
N LEU A 25 1.45 5.76 11.77
CA LEU A 25 2.27 6.97 11.74
C LEU A 25 1.60 8.06 12.57
N ASN A 26 2.33 8.63 13.54
CA ASN A 26 1.84 9.68 14.44
C ASN A 26 0.52 9.33 15.16
N GLY A 27 0.33 8.06 15.51
CA GLY A 27 -0.89 7.56 16.19
C GLY A 27 -2.10 7.37 15.27
N ASN A 28 -1.96 7.60 13.96
CA ASN A 28 -2.98 7.29 12.97
C ASN A 28 -2.64 5.99 12.24
N GLN A 29 -3.67 5.25 11.85
CA GLN A 29 -3.57 4.01 11.08
C GLN A 29 -3.86 4.27 9.60
N TYR A 30 -2.98 3.75 8.75
CA TYR A 30 -3.00 3.87 7.31
C TYR A 30 -2.98 2.49 6.67
N ILE A 31 -3.52 2.39 5.46
CA ILE A 31 -3.66 1.13 4.73
C ILE A 31 -3.17 1.35 3.30
N ILE A 32 -2.36 0.41 2.80
CA ILE A 32 -2.00 0.26 1.39
C ILE A 32 -2.60 -1.04 0.89
N GLN A 33 -3.36 -0.98 -0.20
CA GLN A 33 -3.93 -2.16 -0.82
C GLN A 33 -4.30 -1.91 -2.28
N PRO A 34 -4.39 -2.94 -3.11
CA PRO A 34 -5.09 -2.85 -4.39
C PRO A 34 -6.62 -2.83 -4.18
N VAL A 35 -7.33 -2.02 -4.95
CA VAL A 35 -8.79 -1.93 -4.96
C VAL A 35 -9.28 -2.10 -6.39
N GLN A 36 -10.29 -2.95 -6.58
CA GLN A 36 -10.96 -3.08 -7.85
C GLN A 36 -11.95 -1.92 -7.98
N SER A 37 -11.84 -1.14 -9.05
CA SER A 37 -12.86 -0.16 -9.42
C SER A 37 -13.87 -0.78 -10.39
N ASP A 38 -15.02 -0.14 -10.57
CA ASP A 38 -16.03 -0.54 -11.58
C ASP A 38 -15.53 -0.38 -13.03
N SER A 39 -14.30 0.13 -13.24
CA SER A 39 -13.69 0.28 -14.56
C SER A 39 -12.81 -0.92 -14.94
N LEU A 40 -12.35 -0.95 -16.19
CA LEU A 40 -11.32 -1.89 -16.69
C LEU A 40 -10.00 -1.85 -15.91
N TYR A 41 -9.80 -0.84 -15.07
CA TYR A 41 -8.58 -0.61 -14.29
C TYR A 41 -8.87 -0.73 -12.79
N GLY A 42 -7.94 -1.33 -12.06
CA GLY A 42 -7.90 -1.27 -10.60
C GLY A 42 -7.05 -0.10 -10.14
N ASP A 43 -6.90 0.06 -8.84
CA ASP A 43 -5.96 1.03 -8.27
C ASP A 43 -5.17 0.45 -7.11
N LEU A 44 -3.89 0.79 -7.01
CA LEU A 44 -3.16 0.70 -5.76
C LEU A 44 -3.41 1.99 -4.99
N VAL A 45 -3.93 1.88 -3.78
CA VAL A 45 -4.38 3.02 -2.97
C VAL A 45 -3.65 3.09 -1.64
N MET A 46 -3.54 4.30 -1.13
CA MET A 46 -3.16 4.57 0.26
C MET A 46 -4.27 5.43 0.89
N TYR A 47 -4.77 5.03 2.07
CA TYR A 47 -5.78 5.80 2.78
C TYR A 47 -5.64 5.65 4.30
N GLN A 48 -6.22 6.59 5.04
CA GLN A 48 -6.33 6.55 6.50
C GLN A 48 -7.73 6.02 6.88
N PHE A 49 -7.82 5.10 7.85
CA PHE A 49 -9.09 4.43 8.21
C PHE A 49 -9.73 4.95 9.51
N LYS A 50 -8.99 5.63 10.40
CA LYS A 50 -9.51 6.15 11.68
C LYS A 50 -9.00 7.57 11.95
N PRO A 51 -9.83 8.51 12.45
CA PRO A 51 -11.27 8.41 12.78
C PRO A 51 -12.23 8.55 11.58
N HIS A 52 -11.73 8.92 10.40
CA HIS A 52 -12.50 9.03 9.16
C HIS A 52 -11.73 8.41 8.00
N LEU A 53 -12.44 7.91 6.98
CA LEU A 53 -11.84 7.45 5.75
C LEU A 53 -11.30 8.63 4.94
N VAL A 54 -9.99 8.71 4.75
CA VAL A 54 -9.34 9.75 3.94
C VAL A 54 -8.45 9.09 2.88
N TRP A 55 -8.80 9.25 1.62
CA TRP A 55 -7.99 8.82 0.48
C TRP A 55 -6.77 9.74 0.32
N LEU A 56 -5.57 9.16 0.26
CA LEU A 56 -4.31 9.90 0.22
C LEU A 56 -3.66 9.81 -1.16
N CYS A 57 -3.46 8.59 -1.64
CA CYS A 57 -2.85 8.31 -2.94
C CYS A 57 -3.67 7.26 -3.69
N ARG A 58 -3.65 7.36 -5.02
CA ARG A 58 -4.24 6.39 -5.93
C ARG A 58 -3.38 6.30 -7.19
N ILE A 59 -2.87 5.10 -7.48
CA ILE A 59 -2.14 4.80 -8.71
C ILE A 59 -2.99 3.82 -9.52
N PRO A 60 -3.38 4.16 -10.76
CA PRO A 60 -4.06 3.23 -11.65
C PRO A 60 -3.16 2.02 -11.91
N ILE A 61 -3.73 0.83 -11.75
CA ILE A 61 -3.06 -0.44 -12.06
C ILE A 61 -3.86 -1.17 -13.13
N SER A 62 -3.15 -1.79 -14.07
CA SER A 62 -3.77 -2.74 -14.99
C SER A 62 -3.84 -4.09 -14.27
N PRO A 63 -5.03 -4.64 -13.98
CA PRO A 63 -5.11 -5.94 -13.34
C PRO A 63 -4.49 -6.99 -14.26
N ASP A 64 -3.53 -7.76 -13.74
CA ASP A 64 -2.99 -8.90 -14.48
C ASP A 64 -3.96 -10.09 -14.37
N HIS A 65 -4.90 -10.17 -15.30
CA HIS A 65 -5.91 -11.22 -15.34
C HIS A 65 -5.37 -12.63 -15.62
N SER A 66 -4.06 -12.80 -15.83
CA SER A 66 -3.44 -14.12 -16.03
C SER A 66 -3.12 -14.85 -14.71
N ILE A 67 -3.23 -14.17 -13.57
CA ILE A 67 -2.92 -14.73 -12.26
C ILE A 67 -4.23 -15.11 -11.56
N ASP A 68 -4.37 -16.40 -11.24
CA ASP A 68 -5.50 -16.92 -10.47
C ASP A 68 -5.59 -16.18 -9.11
N LYS A 69 -6.80 -15.73 -8.76
CA LYS A 69 -7.08 -15.13 -7.46
C LYS A 69 -6.88 -16.17 -6.37
N ALA A 70 -5.70 -16.19 -5.76
CA ALA A 70 -5.49 -16.92 -4.52
C ALA A 70 -6.46 -16.36 -3.45
N PRO A 71 -6.98 -17.20 -2.54
CA PRO A 71 -7.79 -16.73 -1.43
C PRO A 71 -7.04 -15.62 -0.66
N PHE A 72 -7.73 -14.56 -0.29
CA PHE A 72 -7.20 -13.41 0.46
C PHE A 72 -6.22 -12.48 -0.28
N ILE A 73 -5.70 -12.88 -1.45
CA ILE A 73 -4.90 -12.00 -2.32
C ILE A 73 -5.83 -11.32 -3.32
N ARG A 74 -5.79 -9.99 -3.37
CA ARG A 74 -6.68 -9.21 -4.23
C ARG A 74 -6.27 -9.27 -5.70
N TRP A 75 -5.15 -8.63 -6.04
CA TRP A 75 -4.56 -8.69 -7.38
C TRP A 75 -3.09 -8.25 -7.34
N PRO A 76 -2.17 -8.97 -7.99
CA PRO A 76 -0.81 -8.49 -8.18
C PRO A 76 -0.77 -7.17 -8.95
N VAL A 77 0.09 -6.26 -8.50
CA VAL A 77 0.24 -4.90 -9.06
C VAL A 77 1.64 -4.66 -9.62
N GLY A 78 2.61 -5.50 -9.25
CA GLY A 78 4.01 -5.37 -9.66
C GLY A 78 4.82 -4.39 -8.81
N VAL A 79 6.11 -4.67 -8.67
CA VAL A 79 7.05 -3.93 -7.81
C VAL A 79 7.09 -2.44 -8.18
N SER A 80 7.16 -2.13 -9.48
CA SER A 80 7.27 -0.74 -9.95
C SER A 80 6.08 0.12 -9.53
N MET A 81 4.88 -0.44 -9.46
CA MET A 81 3.68 0.30 -9.04
C MET A 81 3.68 0.56 -7.53
N VAL A 82 4.17 -0.41 -6.75
CA VAL A 82 4.34 -0.24 -5.30
C VAL A 82 5.38 0.83 -5.02
N GLU A 83 6.56 0.74 -5.63
CA GLU A 83 7.61 1.74 -5.46
C GLU A 83 7.14 3.14 -5.85
N GLN A 84 6.38 3.25 -6.95
CA GLN A 84 5.79 4.53 -7.34
C GLN A 84 4.89 5.08 -6.22
N LEU A 85 3.99 4.26 -5.66
CA LEU A 85 3.09 4.69 -4.58
C LEU A 85 3.83 5.06 -3.30
N LEU A 86 4.86 4.31 -2.91
CA LEU A 86 5.65 4.62 -1.71
C LEU A 86 6.44 5.92 -1.85
N ASN A 87 6.76 6.35 -3.08
CA ASN A 87 7.42 7.62 -3.37
C ASN A 87 6.45 8.80 -3.55
N GLU A 88 5.15 8.57 -3.66
CA GLU A 88 4.16 9.64 -3.76
C GLU A 88 4.03 10.44 -2.46
N ARG A 89 3.93 11.77 -2.56
CA ARG A 89 3.99 12.69 -1.42
C ARG A 89 2.65 12.92 -0.72
N CYS A 90 1.91 11.86 -0.44
CA CYS A 90 0.55 11.97 0.13
C CYS A 90 0.46 11.91 1.66
N LEU A 91 1.58 11.78 2.39
CA LEU A 91 1.62 11.83 3.85
C LEU A 91 2.02 13.23 4.33
N ASN A 92 1.10 14.19 4.19
CA ASN A 92 1.31 15.61 4.50
C ASN A 92 2.50 16.21 3.73
N GLY A 93 2.53 15.99 2.41
CA GLY A 93 3.59 16.49 1.53
C GLY A 93 4.91 15.72 1.58
N LYS A 94 4.98 14.63 2.36
CA LYS A 94 6.08 13.67 2.37
C LYS A 94 5.62 12.31 1.81
N SER A 95 6.58 11.54 1.31
CA SER A 95 6.35 10.17 0.87
C SER A 95 6.44 9.17 2.03
N PHE A 96 6.04 7.92 1.79
CA PHE A 96 6.31 6.82 2.72
C PHE A 96 7.82 6.66 2.92
N MET A 97 8.58 6.75 1.82
CA MET A 97 10.05 6.64 1.82
C MET A 97 10.72 7.73 2.67
N ASP A 98 10.21 8.96 2.65
CA ASP A 98 10.70 10.06 3.49
C ASP A 98 10.45 9.84 5.00
N ARG A 99 9.56 8.90 5.34
CA ARG A 99 9.03 8.65 6.69
C ARG A 99 9.40 7.26 7.22
N LEU A 100 10.27 6.50 6.55
CA LEU A 100 10.61 5.12 6.92
C LEU A 100 11.00 4.93 8.40
N LEU A 101 11.70 5.90 8.99
CA LEU A 101 12.13 5.84 10.39
C LEU A 101 11.00 6.17 11.39
N GLU A 102 9.88 6.72 10.93
CA GLU A 102 8.71 7.11 11.72
C GLU A 102 7.56 6.09 11.59
N ILE A 103 7.58 5.27 10.54
CA ILE A 103 6.53 4.31 10.21
C ILE A 103 6.78 2.97 10.92
N HIS A 104 5.70 2.39 11.43
CA HIS A 104 5.66 1.02 11.91
C HIS A 104 4.59 0.25 11.12
N VAL A 105 4.96 -0.85 10.45
CA VAL A 105 3.99 -1.74 9.80
C VAL A 105 3.42 -2.64 10.87
N ASP A 106 2.12 -2.53 11.10
CA ASP A 106 1.41 -3.25 12.15
C ASP A 106 1.07 -4.67 11.69
N GLU A 107 0.53 -4.81 10.47
CA GLU A 107 -0.01 -6.07 9.94
C GLU A 107 0.12 -6.13 8.40
N VAL A 108 0.32 -7.34 7.86
CA VAL A 108 0.25 -7.62 6.42
C VAL A 108 -0.65 -8.84 6.19
N PHE A 109 -1.63 -8.73 5.30
CA PHE A 109 -2.65 -9.74 5.00
C PHE A 109 -2.57 -10.21 3.56
#